data_AF-A0A0B1SDT4-F1
#
_entry.id   AF-A0A0B1SDT4-F1
#
_cell.length_a   1.000
_cell.length_b   1.000
_cell.length_c   1.000
_cell.angle_alpha   90.00
_cell.angle_beta   90.00
_cell.angle_gamma   90.00
#
_symmetry.space_group_name_H-M   'P 1'
#
loop_
_entity.id
_entity.type
_entity.pdbx_description
1 polymer ?
#
loop_
_entity_poly.entity_id
_entity_poly.type
_entity_poly.pdbx_seq_one_letter_code
_entity_poly.pdbx_strand_id
1 'polypeptide(L)' 'LDAQHALKRYEDASPSFSDTREAKFIKELIACLEDGNEELFTDTVKSFDKISRLDQWHTGLLVKIKRAISKEE' A
#
# COMPACT_ATOMS: atom_id res chain seq x y z
N LEU A 1 2.82 -12.81 5.86
CA LEU A 1 2.63 -11.35 5.83
C LEU A 1 1.48 -10.96 6.75
N ASP A 2 1.73 -10.27 7.85
CA ASP A 2 0.66 -9.81 8.76
C ASP A 2 -0.28 -8.78 8.10
N ALA A 3 0.22 -8.01 7.12
CA ALA A 3 -0.56 -7.01 6.40
C ALA A 3 -1.71 -7.63 5.56
N GLN A 4 -1.49 -8.78 4.91
CA GLN A 4 -2.53 -9.49 4.16
C GLN A 4 -3.63 -10.03 5.09
N HIS A 5 -3.24 -10.58 6.25
CA HIS A 5 -4.19 -11.05 7.25
C HIS A 5 -5.01 -9.91 7.84
N ALA A 6 -4.36 -8.78 8.14
CA ALA A 6 -5.05 -7.58 8.62
C ALA A 6 -6.04 -7.07 7.57
N LEU A 7 -5.62 -6.95 6.30
CA LEU A 7 -6.49 -6.51 5.22
C LEU A 7 -7.72 -7.40 5.09
N LYS A 8 -7.55 -8.72 5.01
CA LYS A 8 -8.65 -9.68 4.91
C LYS A 8 -9.64 -9.53 6.07
N ARG A 9 -9.14 -9.32 7.29
CA ARG A 9 -10.00 -9.08 8.46
C ARG A 9 -10.85 -7.80 8.31
N TYR A 10 -10.31 -6.74 7.72
CA TYR A 10 -11.08 -5.51 7.48
C TYR A 10 -12.14 -5.70 6.38
N GLU A 11 -11.83 -6.48 5.35
CA GLU A 11 -12.79 -6.85 4.29
C GLU A 11 -13.93 -7.71 4.84
N ASP A 12 -13.60 -8.71 5.67
CA ASP A 12 -14.59 -9.57 6.32
C ASP A 12 -15.47 -8.78 7.30
N ALA A 13 -14.93 -7.75 7.95
CA ALA A 13 -15.68 -6.89 8.87
C ALA A 13 -16.59 -5.89 8.15
N SER A 14 -16.25 -5.49 6.93
CA SER A 14 -17.04 -4.53 6.15
C SER A 14 -16.91 -4.82 4.65
N PRO A 15 -17.92 -5.43 4.00
CA PRO A 15 -17.87 -5.78 2.58
C PRO A 15 -17.64 -4.57 1.66
N SER A 16 -18.13 -3.39 2.06
CA SER A 16 -17.94 -2.14 1.33
C SER A 16 -16.51 -1.60 1.39
N PHE A 17 -15.71 -2.04 2.37
CA PHE A 17 -14.31 -1.63 2.50
C PHE A 17 -13.50 -2.09 1.30
N SER A 18 -13.74 -3.31 0.81
CA SER A 18 -13.06 -3.91 -0.34
C SER A 18 -13.15 -3.07 -1.62
N ASP A 19 -14.23 -2.29 -1.76
CA ASP A 19 -14.46 -1.42 -2.92
C ASP A 19 -13.84 -0.03 -2.79
N THR A 20 -13.40 0.34 -1.59
CA THR A 20 -12.76 1.62 -1.31
C THR A 20 -11.43 1.77 -2.06
N ARG A 21 -11.03 3.02 -2.27
CA ARG A 21 -9.75 3.33 -2.91
C ARG A 21 -8.60 2.92 -2.02
N GLU A 22 -8.76 3.07 -0.72
CA GLU A 22 -7.79 2.76 0.32
C GLU A 22 -7.51 1.27 0.37
N ALA A 23 -8.55 0.41 0.34
CA ALA A 23 -8.35 -1.04 0.32
C ALA A 23 -7.63 -1.49 -0.95
N LYS A 24 -8.01 -0.96 -2.13
CA LYS A 24 -7.35 -1.25 -3.41
C LYS A 24 -5.89 -0.80 -3.40
N PHE A 25 -5.62 0.40 -2.88
CA PHE A 25 -4.27 0.93 -2.73
C PHE A 25 -3.41 0.03 -1.84
N ILE A 26 -3.90 -0.35 -0.66
CA ILE A 26 -3.15 -1.22 0.26
C ILE A 26 -2.87 -2.59 -0.37
N LYS A 27 -3.83 -3.17 -1.12
CA LYS A 27 -3.61 -4.42 -1.87
C LYS A 27 -2.47 -4.31 -2.87
N GLU A 28 -2.47 -3.25 -3.66
CA GLU A 28 -1.42 -3.01 -4.65
C GLU A 28 -0.06 -2.81 -3.99
N LEU A 29 0.02 -2.05 -2.88
CA LEU A 29 1.27 -1.88 -2.14
C LEU A 29 1.81 -3.20 -1.59
N ILE A 30 0.95 -4.06 -1.05
CA ILE A 30 1.32 -5.39 -0.57
C ILE A 30 1.86 -6.24 -1.73
N ALA A 31 1.19 -6.24 -2.89
CA ALA A 31 1.66 -6.98 -4.06
C ALA A 31 3.03 -6.47 -4.55
N CYS A 32 3.26 -5.15 -4.57
CA CYS A 32 4.56 -4.58 -4.94
C CYS A 32 5.67 -4.97 -3.94
N LEU A 33 5.33 -5.07 -2.66
CA LEU A 33 6.25 -5.53 -1.61
C LEU A 33 6.64 -7.00 -1.81
N GLU A 34 5.68 -7.86 -2.17
CA GLU A 34 5.92 -9.28 -2.44
C GLU A 34 6.72 -9.52 -3.73
N ASP A 35 6.54 -8.67 -4.74
CA ASP A 35 7.28 -8.72 -6.01
C ASP A 35 8.67 -8.06 -5.92
N GLY A 36 9.00 -7.40 -4.80
CA GLY A 36 10.25 -6.66 -4.65
C GLY A 36 10.35 -5.44 -5.58
N ASN A 37 9.22 -4.95 -6.09
CA ASN A 37 9.18 -3.99 -7.19
C ASN A 37 9.02 -2.55 -6.69
N GLU A 38 10.16 -1.90 -6.46
CA GLU A 38 10.21 -0.51 -5.97
C GLU A 38 9.61 0.50 -6.97
N GLU A 39 9.80 0.27 -8.27
CA GLU A 39 9.31 1.16 -9.32
C GLU A 39 7.79 1.17 -9.32
N LEU A 40 7.18 -0.03 -9.34
CA LEU A 40 5.73 -0.19 -9.29
C LEU A 40 5.15 0.39 -7.99
N PHE A 41 5.79 0.15 -6.85
CA PHE A 41 5.38 0.76 -5.58
C PHE A 41 5.34 2.29 -5.68
N THR A 42 6.38 2.88 -6.26
CA THR A 42 6.51 4.34 -6.40
C THR A 42 5.42 4.90 -7.31
N ASP A 43 5.11 4.23 -8.42
CA ASP A 43 4.09 4.68 -9.36
C ASP A 43 2.66 4.50 -8.85
N THR A 44 2.39 3.42 -8.10
CA THR A 44 1.13 3.25 -7.36
C THR A 44 0.93 4.38 -6.34
N VAL A 45 1.95 4.73 -5.55
CA VAL A 45 1.89 5.86 -4.59
C VAL A 45 1.63 7.19 -5.30
N LYS A 46 2.34 7.48 -6.40
CA LYS A 46 2.10 8.71 -7.19
C LYS A 46 0.68 8.77 -7.76
N SER A 47 0.18 7.65 -8.27
CA SER A 47 -1.16 7.59 -8.86
C SER A 47 -2.24 7.79 -7.80
N PHE A 48 -2.03 7.25 -6.60
CA PHE A 48 -2.91 7.49 -5.47
C PHE A 48 -2.87 8.94 -5.01
N ASP A 49 -1.68 9.55 -4.85
CA ASP A 49 -1.52 10.95 -4.39
C ASP A 49 -2.20 11.97 -5.32
N LYS A 50 -2.22 11.70 -6.64
CA LYS A 50 -2.93 12.52 -7.63
C LYS A 50 -4.44 12.58 -7.40
N ILE A 51 -5.01 11.50 -6.86
CA ILE A 51 -6.45 11.36 -6.66
C ILE A 51 -6.84 11.71 -5.23
N SER A 52 -6.01 11.27 -4.28
CA SER A 52 -6.17 11.43 -2.84
C SER A 52 -4.85 11.93 -2.26
N ARG A 53 -4.78 13.24 -2.01
CA ARG A 53 -3.58 13.92 -1.49
C ARG A 53 -3.10 13.23 -0.21
N LEU A 54 -1.87 12.73 -0.23
CA LEU A 54 -1.21 12.16 0.94
C LEU A 54 -0.71 13.30 1.83
N ASP A 55 -0.91 13.15 3.14
CA ASP A 55 -0.32 14.06 4.11
C ASP A 55 1.15 13.70 4.39
N GLN A 56 1.79 14.51 5.22
CA GLN A 56 3.20 14.31 5.57
C GLN A 56 3.44 13.00 6.32
N TRP A 57 2.48 12.55 7.14
CA TRP A 57 2.63 11.33 7.91
C TRP A 57 2.56 10.08 7.02
N HIS A 58 1.56 9.98 6.15
CA HIS A 58 1.42 8.88 5.19
C HIS A 58 2.63 8.83 4.25
N THR A 59 3.07 9.99 3.75
CA THR A 59 4.27 10.08 2.91
C THR A 59 5.51 9.56 3.64
N GLY A 60 5.71 9.97 4.90
CA GLY A 60 6.84 9.52 5.71
C GLY A 60 6.83 8.01 5.96
N LEU A 61 5.65 7.42 6.15
CA LEU A 61 5.48 5.97 6.31
C LEU A 61 5.79 5.23 5.00
N LEU A 62 5.24 5.68 3.87
CA LEU A 62 5.45 5.06 2.55
C LEU A 62 6.92 5.10 2.12
N VAL A 63 7.65 6.18 2.45
CA VAL A 63 9.10 6.25 2.19
C VAL A 63 9.88 5.21 3.00
N LYS A 64 9.49 4.93 4.24
CA LYS A 64 10.13 3.88 5.05
C LYS A 64 9.88 2.49 4.46
N ILE A 65 8.64 2.24 4.03
CA ILE A 65 8.24 0.98 3.39
C ILE A 65 9.00 0.79 2.08
N LYS A 66 9.04 1.81 1.23
CA LYS A 66 9.81 1.82 -0.03
C LYS A 66 11.28 1.44 0.21
N ARG A 67 11.92 2.03 1.22
CA ARG A 67 13.31 1.71 1.57
C ARG A 67 13.50 0.27 2.06
N ALA A 68 12.46 -0.38 2.59
CA ALA A 68 12.55 -1.78 2.99
C ALA A 68 12.58 -2.70 1.76
N ILE A 69 11.86 -2.35 0.68
CA ILE A 69 11.91 -3.07 -0.61
C ILE A 69 13.32 -3.03 -1.19
N SER A 70 13.94 -1.85 -1.24
CA SER A 70 15.30 -1.69 -1.80
C SER A 70 16.41 -2.32 -0.95
N LYS A 71 16.12 -2.73 0.29
CA LYS A 71 17.10 -3.20 1.29
C LYS A 71 17.08 -4.71 1.46
N GLU A 72 16.45 -5.42 0.54
CA GLU A 72 16.59 -6.86 0.39
C GLU A 72 17.99 -7.13 -0.22
N GLU A 73 19.02 -7.01 0.63
CA GLU A 73 20.35 -7.63 0.48
C GLU A 73 20.38 -8.97 1.21
#